data_AF-A0A662DLS7-F1
#
_entry.id   AF-A0A662DLS7-F1
#
_cell.length_a   1.000
_cell.length_b   1.000
_cell.length_c   1.000
_cell.angle_alpha   90.00
_cell.angle_beta   90.00
_cell.angle_gamma   90.00
#
_symmetry.space_group_name_H-M   'P 1'
#
loop_
_entity.id
_entity.type
_entity.pdbx_description
1 polymer ?
#
loop_
_entity_poly.entity_id
_entity_poly.type
_entity_poly.pdbx_seq_one_letter_code
_entity_poly.pdbx_strand_id
1 'polypeptide(L)' 'MAKKIYKPGERCPRSGQYGIVDPRGRKTSQERTVVKDKPFPPTPQPGQGYVLVDPTKHKKR' A
#
# COMPACT_ATOMS: atom_id res chain seq x y z
N MET A 1 -4.00 12.54 10.63
CA MET A 1 -4.89 11.72 9.77
C MET A 1 -4.49 10.26 9.94
N ALA A 2 -5.39 9.38 10.38
CA ALA A 2 -5.08 7.97 10.62
C ALA A 2 -4.52 7.34 9.34
N LYS A 3 -3.27 6.88 9.38
CA LYS A 3 -2.61 6.20 8.26
C LYS A 3 -3.35 4.88 8.04
N LYS A 4 -4.24 4.83 7.05
CA LYS A 4 -5.03 3.63 6.77
C LYS A 4 -4.06 2.55 6.27
N ILE A 5 -3.94 1.47 7.05
CA ILE A 5 -3.12 0.31 6.72
C ILE A 5 -4.00 -0.64 5.91
N TYR A 6 -3.60 -0.91 4.69
CA TYR A 6 -4.25 -1.86 3.78
C TYR A 6 -3.65 -3.25 3.95
N LYS A 7 -4.46 -4.29 3.78
CA LYS A 7 -3.96 -5.67 3.86
C LYS A 7 -3.53 -6.19 2.48
N PRO A 8 -2.54 -7.10 2.42
CA PRO A 8 -2.29 -7.87 1.19
C PRO A 8 -3.60 -8.54 0.72
N GLY A 9 -3.86 -8.50 -0.59
CA GLY A 9 -5.10 -9.01 -1.19
C GLY A 9 -6.32 -8.08 -1.11
N GLU A 10 -6.28 -6.99 -0.34
CA GLU A 10 -7.37 -6.00 -0.33
C GLU A 10 -7.43 -5.24 -1.67
N ARG A 11 -8.61 -4.74 -2.05
CA ARG A 11 -8.77 -3.97 -3.28
C ARG A 11 -8.19 -2.57 -3.10
N CYS A 12 -7.24 -2.20 -3.94
CA CYS A 12 -6.56 -0.92 -3.84
C CYS A 12 -7.47 0.25 -4.26
N PRO A 13 -7.79 1.21 -3.36
CA PRO A 13 -8.73 2.30 -3.68
C PRO A 13 -8.11 3.39 -4.56
N ARG A 14 -6.78 3.52 -4.58
CA ARG A 14 -6.03 4.53 -5.34
C ARG A 14 -4.71 3.96 -5.84
N SER A 15 -4.36 4.25 -7.10
CA SER A 15 -3.04 3.93 -7.62
C SER A 15 -1.97 4.76 -6.90
N GLY A 16 -0.82 4.15 -6.64
CA GLY A 16 0.25 4.79 -5.88
C GLY A 16 1.37 3.84 -5.50
N GLN A 17 2.41 4.44 -4.93
CA GLN A 17 3.42 3.73 -4.17
C GLN A 17 2.95 3.53 -2.74
N TYR A 18 2.95 2.28 -2.32
CA TYR A 18 2.60 1.84 -0.98
C TYR A 18 3.84 1.29 -0.28
N GLY A 19 4.18 1.87 0.85
CA GLY A 19 5.23 1.33 1.72
C GLY A 19 4.67 0.15 2.51
N ILE A 20 5.45 -0.92 2.61
CA ILE A 20 5.11 -2.04 3.50
C ILE A 20 5.37 -1.60 4.94
N VAL A 21 4.46 -1.93 5.83
CA VAL A 21 4.58 -1.68 7.27
C VAL A 21 4.42 -2.98 8.04
N ASP A 22 5.16 -3.13 9.13
CA ASP A 22 5.01 -4.27 10.04
C ASP A 22 3.74 -4.15 10.89
N PRO A 23 3.32 -5.21 11.61
CA PRO A 23 2.16 -5.15 12.53
C PRO A 23 2.27 -4.03 13.58
N ARG A 24 3.49 -3.54 13.84
CA ARG A 24 3.80 -2.44 14.76
C ARG A 24 3.73 -1.05 14.08
N GLY A 25 3.35 -0.96 12.81
CA GLY A 25 3.27 0.29 12.05
C GLY A 25 4.63 0.87 11.61
N ARG A 26 5.72 0.12 11.78
CA ARG A 26 7.05 0.52 11.30
C ARG A 26 7.14 0.26 9.79
N LYS A 27 7.60 1.25 9.02
CA LYS A 27 7.88 1.05 7.59
C LYS A 27 9.03 0.07 7.44
N THR A 28 8.86 -0.94 6.60
CA THR A 28 9.97 -1.75 6.13
C THR A 28 10.68 -1.01 5.00
N SER A 29 11.89 -1.45 4.66
CA SER A 29 12.64 -0.91 3.52
C SER A 29 12.06 -1.32 2.15
N GLN A 30 10.83 -1.83 2.13
CA GLN A 30 10.18 -2.35 0.94
C GLN A 30 8.96 -1.49 0.58
N GLU A 31 8.87 -1.13 -0.68
CA GLU A 31 7.76 -0.39 -1.24
C GLU A 31 7.20 -1.14 -2.45
N ARG A 32 5.90 -1.05 -2.66
CA ARG A 32 5.19 -1.68 -3.77
C ARG A 32 4.32 -0.66 -4.47
N THR A 33 4.47 -0.59 -5.79
CA THR A 33 3.56 0.18 -6.63
C THR A 33 2.32 -0.67 -6.88
N VAL A 34 1.15 -0.10 -6.60
CA VAL A 34 -0.13 -0.79 -6.76
C VAL A 34 -1.04 0.06 -7.63
N VAL A 35 -1.75 -0.58 -8.54
CA VAL A 35 -2.73 0.07 -9.42
C VAL A 35 -4.08 0.11 -8.73
N LYS A 36 -4.84 1.18 -8.95
CA LYS A 36 -6.23 1.28 -8.49
C LYS A 36 -7.01 0.05 -8.98
N ASP A 37 -7.92 -0.45 -8.14
CA ASP A 37 -8.79 -1.60 -8.43
C ASP A 37 -8.08 -2.96 -8.59
N LYS A 38 -6.76 -3.02 -8.42
CA LYS A 38 -6.03 -4.28 -8.31
C LYS A 38 -5.89 -4.72 -6.84
N PRO A 39 -5.81 -6.03 -6.57
CA PRO A 39 -5.48 -6.52 -5.23
C PRO A 39 -4.05 -6.11 -4.85
N PHE A 40 -3.83 -5.77 -3.58
CA PHE A 40 -2.48 -5.56 -3.06
C PHE A 40 -1.65 -6.84 -3.23
N PRO A 41 -0.38 -6.74 -3.66
CA PRO A 41 0.50 -7.90 -3.72
C PRO A 41 0.67 -8.54 -2.33
N PRO A 42 1.04 -9.83 -2.26
CA PRO A 42 1.35 -10.47 -0.99
C PRO A 42 2.58 -9.81 -0.34
N THR A 43 2.50 -9.58 0.96
CA THR A 43 3.65 -9.15 1.76
C THR A 43 4.59 -10.34 1.99
N PRO A 44 5.91 -10.12 2.06
CA PRO A 44 6.87 -11.20 2.27
C PRO A 44 6.75 -11.83 3.67
N GLN A 45 6.22 -11.11 4.67
CA GLN A 45 5.95 -11.67 5.98
C GLN A 45 4.47 -11.55 6.37
N PRO A 46 3.93 -12.54 7.12
CA PRO A 46 2.58 -12.50 7.65
C PRO A 46 2.44 -11.39 8.71
N GLY A 47 1.30 -10.69 8.71
CA GLY A 47 1.01 -9.60 9.64
C GLY A 47 1.51 -8.21 9.19
N GLN A 48 2.23 -8.15 8.07
CA GLN A 48 2.54 -6.88 7.41
C GLN A 48 1.32 -6.29 6.73
N GLY A 49 1.36 -4.97 6.53
CA GLY A 49 0.36 -4.21 5.80
C GLY A 49 0.98 -3.23 4.83
N TYR A 50 0.15 -2.46 4.15
CA TYR A 50 0.53 -1.46 3.17
C TYR A 50 0.05 -0.10 3.61
N VAL A 51 0.86 0.91 3.37
CA VAL A 51 0.48 2.28 3.64
C VAL A 51 0.74 3.14 2.43
N LEU A 52 -0.24 3.93 2.03
CA LEU A 52 -0.08 4.84 0.91
C LEU A 52 1.01 5.86 1.27
N VAL A 53 2.11 5.83 0.53
CA VAL A 53 3.22 6.78 0.67
C VAL A 53 3.00 7.90 -0.32
N ASP A 54 2.90 7.55 -1.60
CA ASP A 54 2.69 8.51 -2.68
C ASP A 54 1.56 8.04 -3.61
N PRO A 55 0.42 8.76 -3.68
CA PRO A 55 -0.60 8.48 -4.67
C PRO A 55 -0.15 8.91 -6.07
N THR A 56 -0.18 7.99 -7.01
CA THR A 56 0.05 8.29 -8.42
C THR A 56 -1.09 9.18 -8.92
N LYS A 57 -0.80 10.46 -9.15
CA LYS A 57 -1.74 11.41 -9.75
C LYS A 57 -1.73 11.27 -11.26
N HIS A 58 -2.76 10.64 -11.82
CA HIS A 58 -3.06 10.79 -13.24
C HIS A 58 -3.62 12.19 -13.48
N LYS A 59 -2.92 13.02 -14.25
CA LYS A 59 -3.48 14.28 -14.77
C LYS A 59 -4.72 13.92 -15.59
N LYS A 60 -5.91 14.30 -15.10
CA LYS A 60 -7.10 14.36 -15.96
C LYS A 60 -6.83 15.48 -16.97
N ARG A 61 -6.74 15.12 -18.25
CA ARG A 61 -6.69 16.07 -19.37
C ARG A 61 -8.09 16.58 -19.65
#